data_AF-C8N7Y7-F1
#
_entry.id   AF-C8N7Y7-F1
#
_cell.length_a   1.000
_cell.length_b   1.000
_cell.length_c   1.000
_cell.angle_alpha   90.00
_cell.angle_beta   90.00
_cell.angle_gamma   90.00
#
_symmetry.space_group_name_H-M   'P 1'
#
loop_
_entity.id
_entity.type
_entity.pdbx_description
1 polymer ?
#
loop_
_entity_poly.entity_id
_entity_poly.type
_entity_poly.pdbx_seq_one_letter_code
_entity_poly.pdbx_strand_id
1 'polypeptide(L)'
;MPQMNQIEINSFHQRQAQVEALQAEGMLVEAWAPFAEGKHDIFHKPVLTQIGAQYGKSVAQVILRWLVEHIPPPRREKPGSGRVLMQNADVFCMG
;
A
#
# COMPACT_ATOMS: atom_id res chain seq x y z
N MET A 1 -10.82 -1.29 -21.21
CA MET A 1 -10.01 -2.10 -20.27
C MET A 1 -9.53 -1.14 -19.19
N PRO A 2 -9.61 -1.47 -17.90
CA PRO A 2 -9.00 -0.61 -16.88
C PRO A 2 -7.50 -0.54 -17.15
N GLN A 3 -6.96 0.67 -17.20
CA GLN A 3 -5.55 0.90 -17.45
C GLN A 3 -4.82 0.80 -16.11
N MET A 4 -3.82 -0.07 -16.04
CA MET A 4 -3.02 -0.27 -14.83
C MET A 4 -1.70 0.49 -14.98
N ASN A 5 -1.32 1.22 -13.94
CA ASN A 5 -0.04 1.91 -13.86
C ASN A 5 0.73 1.45 -12.61
N GLN A 6 1.89 0.84 -12.85
CA GLN A 6 2.83 0.43 -11.79
C GLN A 6 3.80 1.58 -11.52
N ILE A 7 3.74 2.15 -10.32
CA ILE A 7 4.62 3.26 -9.92
C ILE A 7 5.29 2.94 -8.59
N GLU A 8 6.47 3.53 -8.38
CA GLU A 8 7.25 3.28 -7.17
C GLU A 8 6.61 4.02 -5.99
N ILE A 9 5.94 3.28 -5.11
CA ILE A 9 5.35 3.82 -3.89
C ILE A 9 5.88 3.06 -2.69
N ASN A 10 6.45 3.80 -1.74
CA ASN A 10 6.91 3.30 -0.45
C ASN A 10 6.89 4.44 0.59
N SER A 11 7.20 4.14 1.84
CA SER A 11 7.20 5.13 2.92
C SER A 11 8.13 6.33 2.67
N PHE A 12 9.13 6.20 1.80
CA PHE A 12 10.04 7.28 1.40
C PHE A 12 9.59 8.01 0.12
N HIS A 13 8.85 7.34 -0.77
CA HIS A 13 8.35 7.86 -2.03
C HIS A 13 6.83 7.69 -2.10
N GLN A 14 6.10 8.56 -1.41
CA GLN A 14 4.65 8.37 -1.21
C GLN A 14 3.81 8.70 -2.46
N ARG A 15 4.30 9.61 -3.32
CA ARG A 15 3.69 9.99 -4.63
C ARG A 15 2.18 10.26 -4.61
N GLN A 16 1.64 10.75 -3.48
CA GLN A 16 0.20 10.92 -3.24
C GLN A 16 -0.53 11.68 -4.38
N ALA A 17 0.01 12.81 -4.82
CA ALA A 17 -0.57 13.59 -5.91
C ALA A 17 -0.64 12.83 -7.25
N GLN A 18 0.33 11.95 -7.52
CA GLN A 18 0.34 11.12 -8.72
C GLN A 18 -0.71 10.00 -8.63
N VAL A 19 -0.86 9.40 -7.45
CA VAL A 19 -1.91 8.41 -7.18
C VAL A 19 -3.29 9.03 -7.40
N GLU A 20 -3.53 10.21 -6.84
CA GLU A 20 -4.81 10.93 -6.98
C GLU A 20 -5.13 11.31 -8.42
N ALA A 21 -4.14 11.79 -9.19
CA ALA A 21 -4.32 12.12 -10.60
C ALA A 21 -4.68 10.88 -11.44
N LEU A 22 -3.93 9.79 -11.29
CA LEU A 22 -4.18 8.53 -12.02
C LEU A 22 -5.55 7.94 -11.65
N GLN A 23 -5.93 8.02 -10.38
CA GLN A 23 -7.24 7.57 -9.92
C GLN A 23 -8.39 8.45 -10.42
N ALA A 24 -8.18 9.77 -10.56
CA ALA A 24 -9.15 10.67 -11.16
C ALA A 24 -9.41 10.35 -12.64
N GLU A 25 -8.39 9.82 -13.33
CA GLU A 25 -8.49 9.31 -14.70
C GLU A 25 -9.11 7.90 -14.79
N GLY A 26 -9.41 7.27 -13.64
CA GLY A 26 -9.98 5.92 -13.58
C GLY A 26 -8.95 4.81 -13.78
N MET A 27 -7.66 5.09 -13.56
CA MET A 27 -6.60 4.08 -13.62
C MET A 27 -6.43 3.35 -12.29
N LEU A 28 -6.04 2.08 -12.38
CA LEU A 28 -5.58 1.30 -11.24
C LEU A 28 -4.10 1.58 -11.00
N VAL A 29 -3.74 1.85 -9.74
CA VAL A 29 -2.37 2.10 -9.32
C VAL A 29 -1.85 0.92 -8.51
N GLU A 30 -0.70 0.39 -8.88
CA GLU A 30 -0.01 -0.69 -8.17
C GLU A 30 1.38 -0.25 -7.72
N ALA A 31 1.72 -0.51 -6.46
CA ALA A 31 3.04 -0.20 -5.89
C ALA A 31 4.02 -1.36 -6.13
N TRP A 32 5.07 -1.14 -6.92
CA TRP A 32 6.02 -2.21 -7.26
C TRP A 32 7.18 -2.41 -6.25
N ALA A 33 7.44 -1.44 -5.36
CA ALA A 33 8.51 -1.52 -4.34
C ALA A 33 8.01 -1.15 -2.93
N PRO A 34 6.99 -1.85 -2.39
CA PRO A 34 6.30 -1.48 -1.15
C PRO A 34 7.23 -1.35 0.07
N PHE A 35 8.31 -2.14 0.10
CA PHE A 35 9.29 -2.16 1.19
C PHE A 35 10.57 -1.37 0.87
N ALA A 36 10.57 -0.51 -0.15
CA ALA A 36 11.78 0.19 -0.61
C ALA A 36 12.97 -0.77 -0.88
N GLU A 37 12.69 -2.00 -1.34
CA GLU A 37 13.66 -3.09 -1.53
C GLU A 37 14.44 -3.47 -0.25
N GLY A 38 13.91 -3.17 0.94
CA GLY A 38 14.61 -3.37 2.21
C GLY A 38 15.69 -2.32 2.51
N LYS A 39 15.81 -1.28 1.68
CA LYS A 39 16.75 -0.17 1.89
C LYS A 39 16.39 0.65 3.14
N HIS A 40 17.36 1.43 3.61
CA HIS A 40 17.22 2.34 4.75
C HIS A 40 16.81 1.66 6.06
N ASP A 41 17.06 0.36 6.17
CA ASP A 41 16.74 -0.44 7.35
C ASP A 41 15.25 -0.32 7.75
N ILE A 42 14.38 -0.32 6.73
CA ILE A 42 12.95 -0.02 6.89
C ILE A 42 12.27 -0.96 7.90
N PHE A 43 12.73 -2.20 8.01
CA PHE A 43 12.17 -3.19 8.93
C PHE A 43 12.54 -2.96 10.41
N HIS A 44 13.54 -2.13 10.70
CA HIS A 44 13.98 -1.81 12.06
C HIS A 44 13.77 -0.32 12.43
N LYS A 45 13.07 0.44 11.58
CA LYS A 45 12.69 1.82 11.86
C LYS A 45 11.90 1.87 13.19
N PRO A 46 12.36 2.62 14.21
CA PRO A 46 11.73 2.64 15.53
C PRO A 46 10.22 2.94 15.51
N VAL A 47 9.80 3.87 14.65
CA VAL A 47 8.39 4.22 14.46
C VAL A 47 7.56 3.03 13.98
N LEU A 48 8.04 2.30 12.97
CA LEU A 48 7.31 1.15 12.41
C LEU A 48 7.30 -0.02 13.39
N THR A 49 8.40 -0.25 14.11
CA THR A 49 8.48 -1.27 15.16
C THR A 49 7.54 -0.96 16.32
N GLN A 50 7.45 0.30 16.75
CA GLN A 50 6.51 0.71 17.81
C GLN A 50 5.05 0.51 17.40
N ILE A 51 4.69 0.84 16.17
CA ILE A 51 3.34 0.61 15.64
C ILE A 51 3.07 -0.90 15.58
N GLY A 52 4.00 -1.69 15.03
CA GLY A 52 3.87 -3.15 14.98
C GLY A 52 3.65 -3.76 16.36
N ALA A 53 4.42 -3.31 17.37
CA ALA A 53 4.29 -3.78 18.74
C ALA A 53 2.93 -3.46 19.38
N GLN A 54 2.35 -2.29 19.08
CA GLN A 54 1.02 -1.91 19.59
C GLN A 54 -0.09 -2.86 19.10
N TYR A 55 0.02 -3.36 17.87
CA TYR A 55 -0.99 -4.21 17.24
C TYR A 55 -0.60 -5.70 17.18
N GLY A 56 0.56 -6.09 17.72
CA GLY A 56 1.08 -7.46 17.60
C GLY A 56 1.36 -7.89 16.16
N LYS A 57 1.72 -6.93 15.29
CA LYS A 57 1.96 -7.13 13.86
C LYS A 57 3.42 -6.87 13.49
N SER A 58 3.87 -7.49 12.40
CA SER A 58 5.22 -7.24 11.87
C SER A 58 5.32 -5.86 11.20
N VAL A 59 6.53 -5.31 11.11
CA VAL A 59 6.77 -4.05 10.37
C VAL A 59 6.32 -4.16 8.91
N ALA A 60 6.46 -5.33 8.29
CA ALA A 60 5.96 -5.57 6.95
C ALA A 60 4.42 -5.40 6.86
N GLN A 61 3.68 -5.93 7.84
CA GLN A 61 2.22 -5.76 7.90
C GLN A 61 1.82 -4.30 8.13
N VAL A 62 2.58 -3.55 8.93
CA VAL A 62 2.37 -2.10 9.12
C VAL A 62 2.56 -1.33 7.81
N ILE A 63 3.62 -1.61 7.07
CA ILE A 63 3.89 -0.96 5.77
C ILE A 63 2.79 -1.30 4.75
N LEU A 64 2.37 -2.58 4.68
CA LEU A 64 1.28 -3.00 3.82
C LEU A 64 -0.04 -2.31 4.19
N ARG A 65 -0.33 -2.17 5.48
CA ARG A 65 -1.53 -1.46 5.95
C ARG A 65 -1.52 -0.01 5.49
N TRP A 66 -0.38 0.67 5.67
CA TRP A 66 -0.19 2.05 5.23
C TRP A 66 -0.42 2.19 3.71
N LEU A 67 0.10 1.27 2.89
CA LEU A 67 -0.10 1.28 1.44
C LEU A 67 -1.57 1.14 1.04
N VAL A 68 -2.33 0.27 1.71
CA VAL A 68 -3.78 0.10 1.44
C VAL A 68 -4.55 1.39 1.74
N GLU A 69 -4.18 2.11 2.78
CA GLU A 69 -4.83 3.38 3.15
C GLU A 69 -4.48 4.53 2.20
N HIS A 70 -3.27 4.53 1.63
CA HIS A 70 -2.78 5.60 0.75
C HIS A 70 -3.01 5.34 -0.74
N ILE A 71 -3.20 4.08 -1.12
CA ILE A 71 -3.56 3.65 -2.49
C ILE A 71 -4.91 2.92 -2.42
N PRO A 72 -5.99 3.60 -2.00
CA PRO A 72 -7.30 2.99 -1.99
C PRO A 72 -7.73 2.67 -3.42
N PRO A 73 -8.52 1.62 -3.66
CA PRO A 73 -9.06 1.38 -4.99
C PRO A 73 -9.86 2.59 -5.46
N PRO A 74 -9.88 2.87 -6.79
CA PRO A 74 -10.62 4.01 -7.31
C PRO A 74 -12.08 3.93 -6.88
N ARG A 75 -12.65 5.07 -6.44
CA ARG A 75 -14.04 5.18 -5.95
C ARG A 75 -15.11 4.75 -6.98
N ARG A 76 -14.72 4.54 -8.24
CA ARG A 76 -15.59 4.13 -9.35
C ARG A 76 -15.03 2.89 -10.05
N GLU A 77 -14.99 1.73 -9.38
CA GLU A 77 -14.88 0.46 -10.11
C GLU A 77 -15.82 -0.61 -9.59
N LYS A 78 -16.35 -1.36 -10.56
CA LYS A 78 -17.24 -2.52 -10.35
C LYS A 78 -16.49 -3.63 -9.61
N PRO A 79 -17.17 -4.43 -8.77
CA PRO A 79 -16.56 -5.57 -8.12
C PRO A 79 -16.11 -6.59 -9.18
N GLY A 80 -14.80 -6.74 -9.39
CA GLY A 80 -14.27 -7.64 -10.43
C GLY A 80 -12.74 -7.68 -10.59
N SER A 81 -12.00 -6.63 -10.21
CA SER A 81 -10.52 -6.63 -10.27
C SER A 81 -9.89 -7.36 -9.06
N GLY A 82 -10.17 -8.64 -8.94
CA GLY A 82 -9.83 -9.48 -7.78
C GLY A 82 -8.37 -9.94 -7.64
N ARG A 83 -7.37 -9.19 -8.12
CA ARG A 83 -5.96 -9.64 -8.08
C ARG A 83 -5.08 -8.98 -7.02
N VAL A 84 -5.40 -7.77 -6.55
CA VAL A 84 -4.54 -7.04 -5.60
C VAL A 84 -4.88 -7.34 -4.12
N LEU A 85 -6.02 -7.98 -3.84
CA LEU A 85 -6.53 -8.11 -2.46
C LEU A 85 -6.19 -9.43 -1.75
N MET A 86 -5.72 -10.47 -2.45
CA MET A 86 -5.72 -11.84 -1.90
C MET A 86 -4.54 -12.21 -1.00
N GLN A 87 -3.46 -11.43 -0.93
CA GLN A 87 -2.37 -11.67 0.05
C GLN A 87 -2.53 -10.86 1.35
N ASN A 88 -3.53 -9.97 1.45
CA ASN A 88 -3.60 -8.94 2.49
C ASN A 88 -4.64 -9.20 3.59
N ALA A 89 -5.28 -10.36 3.63
CA ALA A 89 -6.39 -10.64 4.56
C ALA A 89 -6.03 -10.35 6.04
N ASP A 90 -4.76 -10.57 6.43
CA ASP A 90 -4.26 -10.39 7.80
C ASP A 90 -3.85 -8.93 8.14
N VAL A 91 -3.89 -8.03 7.15
CA VAL A 91 -3.57 -6.60 7.26
C VAL A 91 -4.83 -5.78 7.65
N PHE A 92 -6.02 -6.34 7.42
CA PHE A 92 -7.29 -5.64 7.68
C PHE A 92 -7.71 -5.65 9.16
N CYS A 93 -7.23 -6.60 9.96
CA CYS A 93 -7.67 -6.86 11.34
C CYS A 93 -6.80 -6.20 12.45
N MET A 94 -6.40 -4.93 12.32
CA MET A 94 -5.72 -4.19 13.41
C MET A 94 -6.68 -3.69 14.52
N GLY A 95 -7.69 -4.52 14.86
CA GLY A 95 -8.72 -4.21 15.86
C GLY A 95 -8.33 -4.59 17.28
#